data_AF-A0A845WMK3-F1
#
_entry.id   AF-A0A845WMK3-F1
#
_cell.length_a   1.000
_cell.length_b   1.000
_cell.length_c   1.000
_cell.angle_alpha   90.00
_cell.angle_beta   90.00
_cell.angle_gamma   90.00
#
_symmetry.space_group_name_H-M   'P 1'
#
loop_
_entity.id
_entity.type
_entity.pdbx_description
1 polymer ?
#
loop_
_entity_poly.entity_id
_entity_poly.type
_entity_poly.pdbx_seq_one_letter_code
_entity_poly.pdbx_strand_id
1 'polypeptide(L)'
;MKMNKTIAKKLLLFATVTSSVLAAAPSLAATFALSKGSFDFRNFSTDPLEVVTLAEADTFVISTGGDVIAEANAESSFTPDSLDPLKRARNKSLSTAEGEGSNYRGVAESFAELIGYNFFVDAGETFSFDFNGFLDLITMIDNPPAESASAEGTVVFELYHSDDLSTPIDFFALSGNLETLGDDDFLESAHSENVFADNDFTKLFGGTEEFALADVQGYYERTFETATYLTLVEAKTNKVTVKAPESSNLLGLLFFGLLSIGYRVKTKTLTDKSKLLRD
;
A
#
# COMPACT_ATOMS: atom_id res chain seq x y z
N MET A 1 54.16 -27.45 -58.64
CA MET A 1 54.31 -26.46 -59.74
C MET A 1 53.06 -25.57 -59.76
N LYS A 2 53.27 -24.26 -59.50
CA LYS A 2 52.46 -23.06 -59.81
C LYS A 2 50.90 -23.10 -59.83
N MET A 3 50.35 -22.44 -58.80
CA MET A 3 49.24 -21.44 -58.78
C MET A 3 48.80 -20.85 -60.15
N ASN A 4 47.48 -20.67 -60.39
CA ASN A 4 46.72 -19.42 -60.07
C ASN A 4 45.28 -19.34 -60.69
N LYS A 5 44.34 -18.88 -59.85
CA LYS A 5 43.28 -17.84 -60.01
C LYS A 5 42.29 -17.90 -61.20
N THR A 6 40.97 -18.08 -61.01
CA THR A 6 39.89 -17.21 -60.46
C THR A 6 38.99 -16.74 -61.60
N ILE A 7 37.66 -16.88 -61.46
CA ILE A 7 36.54 -16.00 -61.92
C ILE A 7 35.24 -16.75 -61.54
N ALA A 8 34.66 -16.46 -60.37
CA ALA A 8 33.53 -15.53 -60.20
C ALA A 8 32.28 -15.91 -61.02
N LYS A 9 31.31 -16.59 -60.37
CA LYS A 9 29.89 -16.44 -60.69
C LYS A 9 29.10 -16.25 -59.41
N LYS A 10 28.48 -15.09 -59.34
CA LYS A 10 27.54 -14.60 -58.34
C LYS A 10 26.38 -15.59 -58.17
N LEU A 11 26.08 -15.97 -56.93
CA LEU A 11 24.71 -16.23 -56.51
C LEU A 11 24.46 -15.40 -55.26
N LEU A 12 23.37 -14.65 -55.34
CA LEU A 12 22.95 -13.57 -54.46
C LEU A 12 21.66 -14.07 -53.79
N LEU A 13 21.51 -13.77 -52.48
CA LEU A 13 20.29 -13.88 -51.65
C LEU A 13 19.85 -15.33 -51.28
N PHE A 14 19.48 -15.65 -50.05
CA PHE A 14 18.73 -14.85 -49.06
C PHE A 14 19.31 -14.99 -47.65
N ALA A 15 19.57 -13.85 -47.00
CA ALA A 15 19.52 -13.74 -45.55
C ALA A 15 18.04 -13.62 -45.17
N THR A 16 17.49 -14.64 -44.53
CA THR A 16 16.24 -14.52 -43.76
C THR A 16 16.49 -15.12 -42.39
N VAL A 17 17.21 -14.39 -41.55
CA VAL A 17 16.92 -14.42 -40.12
C VAL A 17 15.90 -13.30 -39.91
N THR A 18 14.66 -13.55 -40.33
CA THR A 18 13.50 -12.84 -39.78
C THR A 18 13.07 -13.59 -38.53
N SER A 19 13.95 -13.64 -37.53
CA SER A 19 13.48 -13.65 -36.16
C SER A 19 13.14 -12.19 -35.85
N SER A 20 11.99 -11.74 -36.35
CA SER A 20 11.26 -10.70 -35.65
C SER A 20 10.87 -11.33 -34.32
N VAL A 21 11.79 -11.27 -33.35
CA VAL A 21 11.36 -11.08 -31.98
C VAL A 21 10.61 -9.76 -32.08
N LEU A 22 9.29 -9.82 -32.20
CA LEU A 22 8.49 -8.77 -31.63
C LEU A 22 8.98 -8.75 -30.19
N ALA A 23 9.95 -7.88 -29.90
CA ALA A 23 10.03 -7.31 -28.59
C ALA A 23 8.66 -6.67 -28.48
N ALA A 24 7.73 -7.38 -27.83
CA ALA A 24 6.66 -6.69 -27.15
C ALA A 24 7.42 -5.62 -26.37
N ALA A 25 7.28 -4.36 -26.79
CA ALA A 25 7.60 -3.27 -25.88
C ALA A 25 6.93 -3.68 -24.56
N PRO A 26 7.61 -3.56 -23.40
CA PRO A 26 6.91 -3.72 -22.14
C PRO A 26 5.59 -2.98 -22.31
N SER A 27 4.45 -3.66 -22.24
CA SER A 27 3.20 -2.95 -22.07
C SER A 27 3.49 -2.09 -20.85
N LEU A 28 3.39 -0.77 -21.01
CA LEU A 28 3.55 0.19 -19.92
C LEU A 28 2.44 -0.19 -18.94
N ALA A 29 2.79 -1.07 -18.01
CA ALA A 29 1.87 -1.67 -17.09
C ALA A 29 1.88 -0.67 -15.94
N ALA A 30 0.79 0.09 -15.78
CA ALA A 30 0.65 1.05 -14.70
C ALA A 30 -0.20 0.44 -13.58
N THR A 31 0.30 0.56 -12.36
CA THR A 31 -0.44 0.22 -11.15
C THR A 31 -0.52 1.40 -10.22
N PHE A 32 -1.67 1.60 -9.60
CA PHE A 32 -1.87 2.65 -8.62
C PHE A 32 -2.67 2.12 -7.43
N ALA A 33 -2.32 2.60 -6.24
CA ALA A 33 -3.09 2.38 -5.04
C ALA A 33 -3.10 3.66 -4.18
N LEU A 34 -4.25 3.96 -3.59
CA LEU A 34 -4.46 5.04 -2.63
C LEU A 34 -5.26 4.52 -1.46
N SER A 35 -4.82 4.87 -0.26
CA SER A 35 -5.57 4.70 0.98
C SER A 35 -5.46 5.96 1.81
N LYS A 36 -6.60 6.56 2.15
CA LYS A 36 -6.64 7.87 2.80
C LYS A 36 -7.79 7.95 3.81
N GLY A 37 -7.46 8.32 5.04
CA GLY A 37 -8.43 8.54 6.10
C GLY A 37 -8.29 9.93 6.74
N SER A 38 -9.41 10.50 7.15
CA SER A 38 -9.43 11.71 7.99
C SER A 38 -10.59 11.67 8.96
N PHE A 39 -10.39 12.23 10.14
CA PHE A 39 -11.46 12.40 11.11
C PHE A 39 -11.23 13.68 11.90
N ASP A 40 -12.32 14.31 12.25
CA ASP A 40 -12.35 15.66 12.77
C ASP A 40 -13.41 15.73 13.85
N PHE A 41 -12.98 15.98 15.08
CA PHE A 41 -13.83 16.16 16.24
C PHE A 41 -13.98 17.64 16.55
N ARG A 42 -15.20 18.02 16.94
CA ARG A 42 -15.56 19.39 17.32
C ARG A 42 -16.54 19.38 18.48
N ASN A 43 -16.76 20.56 19.06
CA ASN A 43 -17.84 20.81 20.01
C ASN A 43 -17.80 19.84 21.21
N PHE A 44 -16.60 19.55 21.71
CA PHE A 44 -16.43 18.80 22.95
C PHE A 44 -17.18 19.49 24.11
N SER A 45 -17.93 18.72 24.91
CA SER A 45 -18.65 19.26 26.07
C SER A 45 -17.72 19.68 27.20
N THR A 46 -16.53 19.08 27.28
CA THR A 46 -15.48 19.39 28.26
C THR A 46 -14.10 19.19 27.61
N ASP A 47 -13.07 19.84 28.14
CA ASP A 47 -11.71 19.79 27.60
C ASP A 47 -10.89 18.68 28.28
N PRO A 48 -9.96 18.03 27.56
CA PRO A 48 -9.02 17.11 28.19
C PRO A 48 -7.99 17.89 29.04
N LEU A 49 -7.44 17.25 30.07
CA LEU A 49 -6.35 17.84 30.86
C LEU A 49 -4.99 17.72 30.16
N GLU A 50 -4.82 16.70 29.34
CA GLU A 50 -3.59 16.42 28.61
C GLU A 50 -3.92 15.87 27.22
N VAL A 51 -3.09 16.19 26.23
CA VAL A 51 -3.24 15.71 24.86
C VAL A 51 -1.93 15.12 24.37
N VAL A 52 -2.03 14.03 23.61
CA VAL A 52 -0.92 13.42 22.88
C VAL A 52 -1.33 13.28 21.43
N THR A 53 -0.40 13.55 20.51
CA THR A 53 -0.58 13.30 19.09
C THR A 53 0.64 12.54 18.56
N LEU A 54 0.39 11.59 17.67
CA LEU A 54 1.41 10.80 17.00
C LEU A 54 1.11 10.73 15.51
N ALA A 55 2.17 10.77 14.70
CA ALA A 55 2.10 10.66 13.26
C ALA A 55 3.35 9.92 12.77
N GLU A 56 3.15 8.84 12.02
CA GLU A 56 4.20 8.00 11.47
C GLU A 56 3.93 7.73 9.99
N ALA A 57 5.01 7.63 9.22
CA ALA A 57 4.97 7.35 7.79
C ALA A 57 6.18 6.49 7.43
N ASP A 58 5.94 5.38 6.74
CA ASP A 58 6.96 4.48 6.23
C ASP A 58 6.71 4.16 4.76
N THR A 59 7.80 3.99 4.02
CA THR A 59 7.76 3.66 2.59
C THR A 59 8.83 2.63 2.26
N PHE A 60 8.50 1.70 1.39
CA PHE A 60 9.43 0.71 0.88
C PHE A 60 9.28 0.59 -0.63
N VAL A 61 10.40 0.72 -1.34
CA VAL A 61 10.47 0.58 -2.80
C VAL A 61 11.60 -0.34 -3.21
N ILE A 62 11.32 -1.18 -4.21
CA ILE A 62 12.32 -1.94 -4.94
C ILE A 62 11.94 -1.97 -6.41
N SER A 63 12.89 -1.68 -7.29
CA SER A 63 12.70 -1.83 -8.72
C SER A 63 13.97 -2.28 -9.41
N THR A 64 13.82 -3.19 -10.38
CA THR A 64 14.94 -3.67 -11.22
C THR A 64 14.64 -3.62 -12.72
N GLY A 65 13.39 -3.33 -13.12
CA GLY A 65 12.98 -3.31 -14.52
C GLY A 65 11.80 -2.38 -14.83
N GLY A 66 11.49 -1.44 -13.93
CA GLY A 66 10.40 -0.48 -14.02
C GLY A 66 10.66 0.72 -13.12
N ASP A 67 9.64 1.54 -12.90
CA ASP A 67 9.68 2.66 -11.97
C ASP A 67 8.60 2.45 -10.90
N VAL A 68 8.88 2.87 -9.67
CA VAL A 68 7.90 2.80 -8.58
C VAL A 68 8.12 3.95 -7.61
N ILE A 69 7.02 4.59 -7.22
CA ILE A 69 6.96 5.68 -6.25
C ILE A 69 6.00 5.24 -5.15
N ALA A 70 6.37 5.48 -3.91
CA ALA A 70 5.52 5.27 -2.75
C ALA A 70 5.61 6.50 -1.85
N GLU A 71 4.46 7.02 -1.42
CA GLU A 71 4.38 8.19 -0.54
C GLU A 71 3.47 7.88 0.65
N ALA A 72 3.93 8.23 1.84
CA ALA A 72 3.16 8.14 3.07
C ALA A 72 3.18 9.50 3.79
N ASN A 73 2.03 9.94 4.28
CA ASN A 73 1.89 11.18 5.04
C ASN A 73 0.87 10.99 6.16
N ALA A 74 1.22 11.48 7.35
CA ALA A 74 0.35 11.50 8.52
C ALA A 74 0.43 12.85 9.22
N GLU A 75 -0.73 13.34 9.66
CA GLU A 75 -0.89 14.60 10.38
C GLU A 75 -1.83 14.39 11.56
N SER A 76 -1.50 14.92 12.74
CA SER A 76 -2.35 14.84 13.92
C SER A 76 -2.25 16.13 14.75
N SER A 77 -3.39 16.63 15.21
CA SER A 77 -3.50 17.88 15.97
C SER A 77 -4.66 17.83 16.95
N PHE A 78 -4.45 18.31 18.17
CA PHE A 78 -5.50 18.53 19.15
C PHE A 78 -5.26 19.88 19.84
N THR A 79 -6.17 20.82 19.65
CA THR A 79 -6.15 22.15 20.28
C THR A 79 -7.31 22.29 21.28
N PRO A 80 -7.10 21.95 22.57
CA PRO A 80 -8.14 22.01 23.60
C PRO A 80 -8.38 23.40 24.20
N ASP A 81 -7.62 24.44 23.81
CA ASP A 81 -7.61 25.73 24.51
C ASP A 81 -8.91 26.55 24.31
N SER A 82 -9.45 27.03 25.43
CA SER A 82 -10.65 27.87 25.61
C SER A 82 -10.73 29.16 24.77
N LEU A 83 -9.63 29.60 24.17
CA LEU A 83 -9.58 30.80 23.32
C LEU A 83 -9.73 30.49 21.83
N ASP A 84 -9.58 29.22 21.42
CA ASP A 84 -9.91 28.80 20.06
C ASP A 84 -11.42 28.51 19.98
N PRO A 85 -12.19 29.29 19.21
CA PRO A 85 -13.64 29.10 19.10
C PRO A 85 -14.03 27.77 18.47
N LEU A 86 -13.08 26.97 17.95
CA LEU A 86 -13.36 25.73 17.25
C LEU A 86 -13.07 24.45 18.03
N LYS A 87 -12.45 24.49 19.23
CA LYS A 87 -12.09 23.33 20.09
C LYS A 87 -12.03 22.02 19.32
N ARG A 88 -10.89 21.78 18.65
CA ARG A 88 -10.82 20.85 17.54
C ARG A 88 -9.73 19.82 17.74
N ALA A 89 -10.07 18.56 17.48
CA ALA A 89 -9.09 17.50 17.27
C ALA A 89 -9.24 16.98 15.85
N ARG A 90 -8.12 16.77 15.17
CA ARG A 90 -8.11 16.25 13.80
C ARG A 90 -6.85 15.44 13.58
N ASN A 91 -7.01 14.31 12.90
CA ASN A 91 -5.90 13.65 12.24
C ASN A 91 -6.25 13.26 10.80
N LYS A 92 -5.21 12.93 10.05
CA LYS A 92 -5.25 12.51 8.66
C LYS A 92 -4.09 11.56 8.40
N SER A 93 -4.35 10.54 7.60
CA SER A 93 -3.34 9.58 7.15
C SER A 93 -3.58 9.28 5.67
N LEU A 94 -2.51 9.24 4.88
CA LEU A 94 -2.51 9.07 3.43
C LEU A 94 -1.34 8.19 3.02
N SER A 95 -1.63 7.13 2.28
CA SER A 95 -0.64 6.29 1.62
C SER A 95 -0.97 6.16 0.14
N THR A 96 0.02 6.37 -0.71
CA THR A 96 -0.10 6.18 -2.17
C THR A 96 1.08 5.39 -2.70
N ALA A 97 0.85 4.60 -3.73
CA ALA A 97 1.91 3.97 -4.49
C ALA A 97 1.52 3.87 -5.96
N GLU A 98 2.48 4.16 -6.82
CA GLU A 98 2.35 4.10 -8.27
C GLU A 98 3.56 3.37 -8.85
N GLY A 99 3.33 2.50 -9.82
CA GLY A 99 4.40 1.77 -10.48
C GLY A 99 4.15 1.65 -11.97
N GLU A 100 5.22 1.67 -12.75
CA GLU A 100 5.19 1.50 -14.20
C GLU A 100 6.23 0.45 -14.64
N GLY A 101 5.84 -0.46 -15.52
CA GLY A 101 6.76 -1.40 -16.17
C GLY A 101 6.78 -2.77 -15.51
N SER A 102 7.95 -3.25 -15.06
CA SER A 102 8.09 -4.63 -14.58
C SER A 102 9.09 -4.77 -13.44
N ASN A 103 9.05 -5.87 -12.70
CA ASN A 103 9.98 -6.14 -11.59
C ASN A 103 10.05 -5.01 -10.54
N TYR A 104 8.89 -4.53 -10.08
CA TYR A 104 8.83 -3.53 -9.01
C TYR A 104 7.89 -3.95 -7.88
N ARG A 105 8.13 -3.35 -6.72
CA ARG A 105 7.22 -3.37 -5.57
C ARG A 105 7.33 -2.06 -4.81
N GLY A 106 6.18 -1.45 -4.55
CA GLY A 106 6.03 -0.25 -3.74
C GLY A 106 5.07 -0.53 -2.59
N VAL A 107 5.42 -0.03 -1.41
CA VAL A 107 4.59 -0.07 -0.20
C VAL A 107 4.66 1.30 0.46
N ALA A 108 3.52 1.84 0.85
CA ALA A 108 3.43 3.01 1.72
C ALA A 108 2.49 2.70 2.87
N GLU A 109 2.89 3.09 4.07
CA GLU A 109 2.14 2.90 5.32
C GLU A 109 2.15 4.20 6.11
N SER A 110 0.98 4.64 6.57
CA SER A 110 0.84 5.86 7.36
C SER A 110 -0.07 5.64 8.56
N PHE A 111 0.36 6.13 9.71
CA PHE A 111 -0.34 6.02 10.99
C PHE A 111 -0.51 7.40 11.62
N ALA A 112 -1.72 7.71 12.10
CA ALA A 112 -1.98 8.95 12.82
C ALA A 112 -2.86 8.66 14.03
N GLU A 113 -2.50 9.21 15.18
CA GLU A 113 -3.20 9.01 16.44
C GLU A 113 -3.33 10.33 17.20
N LEU A 114 -4.44 10.48 17.92
CA LEU A 114 -4.64 11.52 18.91
C LEU A 114 -5.25 10.91 20.16
N ILE A 115 -4.79 11.41 21.31
CA ILE A 115 -5.29 10.99 22.62
C ILE A 115 -5.63 12.24 23.42
N GLY A 116 -6.87 12.31 23.92
CA GLY A 116 -7.28 13.27 24.93
C GLY A 116 -7.42 12.56 26.28
N TYR A 117 -6.58 12.92 27.24
CA TYR A 117 -6.57 12.32 28.56
C TYR A 117 -7.40 13.11 29.57
N ASN A 118 -8.06 12.35 30.45
CA ASN A 118 -8.70 12.85 31.67
C ASN A 118 -9.76 13.94 31.43
N PHE A 119 -10.66 13.74 30.46
CA PHE A 119 -11.88 14.53 30.38
C PHE A 119 -12.71 14.32 31.65
N PHE A 120 -12.81 15.34 32.49
CA PHE A 120 -13.59 15.27 33.71
C PHE A 120 -15.07 15.53 33.40
N VAL A 121 -15.93 14.62 33.85
CA VAL A 121 -17.39 14.68 33.72
C VAL A 121 -17.98 14.49 35.11
N ASP A 122 -18.78 15.46 35.59
CA ASP A 122 -19.42 15.34 36.90
C ASP A 122 -20.61 14.35 36.86
N ALA A 123 -21.06 13.91 38.03
CA ALA A 123 -22.18 13.00 38.15
C ALA A 123 -23.46 13.63 37.59
N GLY A 124 -24.10 12.94 36.65
CA GLY A 124 -25.30 13.38 35.95
C GLY A 124 -25.04 14.27 34.74
N GLU A 125 -23.77 14.57 34.42
CA GLU A 125 -23.40 15.33 33.22
C GLU A 125 -23.18 14.43 31.99
N THR A 126 -23.26 15.04 30.81
CA THR A 126 -23.10 14.39 29.52
C THR A 126 -21.74 14.71 28.91
N PHE A 127 -20.99 13.67 28.54
CA PHE A 127 -19.84 13.81 27.66
C PHE A 127 -20.31 13.72 26.21
N SER A 128 -19.93 14.69 25.38
CA SER A 128 -20.32 14.69 23.97
C SER A 128 -19.28 15.37 23.07
N PHE A 129 -19.32 15.01 21.79
CA PHE A 129 -18.59 15.67 20.72
C PHE A 129 -19.25 15.37 19.37
N ASP A 130 -19.09 16.28 18.41
CA ASP A 130 -19.44 16.04 17.02
C ASP A 130 -18.24 15.48 16.27
N PHE A 131 -18.49 14.66 15.25
CA PHE A 131 -17.45 14.17 14.37
C PHE A 131 -17.86 14.19 12.89
N ASN A 132 -16.85 14.39 12.05
CA ASN A 132 -16.92 14.12 10.63
C ASN A 132 -15.64 13.42 10.17
N GLY A 133 -15.74 12.52 9.20
CA GLY A 133 -14.59 11.83 8.67
C GLY A 133 -14.87 11.13 7.36
N PHE A 134 -13.83 10.54 6.79
CA PHE A 134 -13.95 9.70 5.61
C PHE A 134 -12.84 8.65 5.55
N LEU A 135 -13.09 7.62 4.76
CA LEU A 135 -12.12 6.64 4.27
C LEU A 135 -12.26 6.52 2.75
N ASP A 136 -11.16 6.73 2.03
CA ASP A 136 -11.10 6.76 0.57
C ASP A 136 -10.01 5.78 0.10
N LEU A 137 -10.43 4.74 -0.60
CA LEU A 137 -9.58 3.66 -1.13
C LEU A 137 -9.74 3.58 -2.64
N ILE A 138 -8.63 3.47 -3.36
CA ILE A 138 -8.61 3.31 -4.81
C ILE A 138 -7.50 2.33 -5.18
N THR A 139 -7.78 1.40 -6.09
CA THR A 139 -6.79 0.51 -6.72
C THR A 139 -7.00 0.52 -8.23
N MET A 140 -5.91 0.51 -9.00
CA MET A 140 -5.94 0.44 -10.46
C MET A 140 -4.77 -0.41 -10.97
N ILE A 141 -5.03 -1.25 -11.97
CA ILE A 141 -4.04 -2.04 -12.71
C ILE A 141 -4.40 -2.07 -14.21
N ASP A 142 -3.43 -2.34 -15.08
CA ASP A 142 -3.65 -2.44 -16.53
C ASP A 142 -3.63 -3.89 -17.06
N ASN A 143 -2.82 -4.76 -16.42
CA ASN A 143 -2.46 -6.07 -16.94
C ASN A 143 -2.63 -7.20 -15.89
N PRO A 144 -3.87 -7.59 -15.56
CA PRO A 144 -4.11 -8.76 -14.72
C PRO A 144 -3.74 -10.06 -15.45
N PRO A 145 -3.17 -11.07 -14.77
CA PRO A 145 -2.81 -11.12 -13.35
C PRO A 145 -1.34 -10.76 -13.09
N ALA A 146 -0.67 -10.11 -14.05
CA ALA A 146 0.72 -9.72 -13.85
C ALA A 146 0.79 -8.65 -12.74
N GLU A 147 -0.10 -7.68 -12.79
CA GLU A 147 -0.13 -6.59 -11.84
C GLU A 147 -1.09 -6.84 -10.69
N SER A 148 -0.77 -6.26 -9.54
CA SER A 148 -1.75 -6.13 -8.46
C SER A 148 -1.52 -4.83 -7.69
N ALA A 149 -2.63 -4.21 -7.31
CA ALA A 149 -2.71 -3.11 -6.37
C ALA A 149 -3.59 -3.54 -5.19
N SER A 150 -3.20 -3.13 -3.98
CA SER A 150 -4.02 -3.25 -2.78
C SER A 150 -4.03 -1.95 -1.98
N ALA A 151 -5.16 -1.64 -1.35
CA ALA A 151 -5.34 -0.50 -0.48
C ALA A 151 -6.20 -0.91 0.72
N GLU A 152 -5.67 -0.73 1.93
CA GLU A 152 -6.39 -0.99 3.18
C GLU A 152 -6.35 0.25 4.06
N GLY A 153 -7.42 0.49 4.82
CA GLY A 153 -7.45 1.58 5.76
C GLY A 153 -8.45 1.37 6.87
N THR A 154 -8.13 1.92 8.03
CA THR A 154 -8.96 1.87 9.24
C THR A 154 -8.96 3.23 9.91
N VAL A 155 -10.13 3.64 10.38
CA VAL A 155 -10.36 4.81 11.22
C VAL A 155 -11.14 4.34 12.44
N VAL A 156 -10.60 4.59 13.63
CA VAL A 156 -11.23 4.14 14.88
C VAL A 156 -11.15 5.23 15.93
N PHE A 157 -12.22 5.45 16.70
CA PHE A 157 -12.12 6.08 18.00
C PHE A 157 -12.67 5.16 19.09
N GLU A 158 -12.06 5.25 20.26
CA GLU A 158 -12.35 4.46 21.43
C GLU A 158 -12.36 5.35 22.66
N LEU A 159 -13.36 5.18 23.51
CA LEU A 159 -13.51 5.92 24.75
C LEU A 159 -13.32 4.98 25.93
N TYR A 160 -12.46 5.36 26.87
CA TYR A 160 -12.11 4.57 28.05
C TYR A 160 -12.40 5.32 29.34
N HIS A 161 -12.56 4.56 30.42
CA HIS A 161 -12.34 5.13 31.75
C HIS A 161 -10.83 5.33 31.94
N SER A 162 -10.42 6.47 32.46
CA SER A 162 -8.98 6.81 32.54
C SER A 162 -8.22 5.96 33.57
N ASP A 163 -8.93 5.29 34.47
CA ASP A 163 -8.39 4.30 35.42
C ASP A 163 -8.37 2.86 34.87
N ASP A 164 -9.01 2.59 33.73
CA ASP A 164 -9.01 1.30 33.04
C ASP A 164 -9.03 1.45 31.51
N LEU A 165 -7.84 1.34 30.90
CA LEU A 165 -7.65 1.40 29.45
C LEU A 165 -7.73 0.00 28.77
N SER A 166 -8.17 -1.04 29.48
CA SER A 166 -8.18 -2.41 28.92
C SER A 166 -9.36 -2.68 28.00
N THR A 167 -10.49 -2.00 28.21
CA THR A 167 -11.74 -2.22 27.48
C THR A 167 -12.39 -0.89 27.16
N PRO A 168 -12.67 -0.58 25.87
CA PRO A 168 -13.39 0.63 25.53
C PRO A 168 -14.83 0.53 26.02
N ILE A 169 -15.34 1.64 26.57
CA ILE A 169 -16.73 1.76 27.00
C ILE A 169 -17.64 2.05 25.80
N ASP A 170 -17.13 2.79 24.81
CA ASP A 170 -17.79 3.14 23.57
C ASP A 170 -16.76 3.27 22.44
N PHE A 171 -17.19 3.02 21.20
CA PHE A 171 -16.29 3.07 20.06
C PHE A 171 -17.03 3.35 18.75
N PHE A 172 -16.26 3.77 17.76
CA PHE A 172 -16.62 3.79 16.34
C PHE A 172 -15.45 3.24 15.55
N ALA A 173 -15.72 2.43 14.55
CA ALA A 173 -14.74 1.90 13.62
C ALA A 173 -15.28 1.97 12.19
N LEU A 174 -14.42 2.36 11.27
CA LEU A 174 -14.62 2.31 9.83
C LEU A 174 -13.39 1.64 9.23
N SER A 175 -13.58 0.60 8.44
CA SER A 175 -12.49 -0.15 7.83
C SER A 175 -12.83 -0.56 6.41
N GLY A 176 -11.82 -0.63 5.56
CA GLY A 176 -11.98 -1.10 4.20
C GLY A 176 -10.70 -1.70 3.65
N ASN A 177 -10.89 -2.54 2.64
CA ASN A 177 -9.84 -3.20 1.88
C ASN A 177 -10.25 -3.31 0.41
N LEU A 178 -9.28 -3.12 -0.49
CA LEU A 178 -9.39 -3.36 -1.93
C LEU A 178 -8.21 -4.21 -2.39
N GLU A 179 -8.46 -5.23 -3.19
CA GLU A 179 -7.44 -6.06 -3.85
C GLU A 179 -7.85 -6.49 -5.26
N THR A 180 -7.24 -5.87 -6.26
CA THR A 180 -7.51 -6.12 -7.71
C THR A 180 -7.38 -7.56 -8.21
N LEU A 181 -6.69 -8.46 -7.48
CA LEU A 181 -6.58 -9.89 -7.82
C LEU A 181 -7.23 -10.82 -6.80
N GLY A 182 -7.88 -10.26 -5.77
CA GLY A 182 -8.52 -10.97 -4.67
C GLY A 182 -10.04 -10.82 -4.70
N ASP A 183 -10.70 -11.49 -3.75
CA ASP A 183 -12.16 -11.37 -3.52
C ASP A 183 -12.44 -10.79 -2.11
N ASP A 184 -11.41 -10.33 -1.40
CA ASP A 184 -11.48 -9.88 0.01
C ASP A 184 -11.80 -8.37 0.12
N ASP A 185 -12.52 -7.83 -0.86
CA ASP A 185 -12.95 -6.43 -0.88
C ASP A 185 -14.06 -6.18 0.14
N PHE A 186 -13.88 -5.17 0.99
CA PHE A 186 -14.91 -4.75 1.93
C PHE A 186 -14.82 -3.26 2.26
N LEU A 187 -15.95 -2.74 2.75
CA LEU A 187 -16.07 -1.43 3.36
C LEU A 187 -17.17 -1.53 4.42
N GLU A 188 -16.79 -1.41 5.68
CA GLU A 188 -17.65 -1.70 6.82
C GLU A 188 -17.47 -0.67 7.94
N SER A 189 -18.55 -0.43 8.66
CA SER A 189 -18.56 0.39 9.88
C SER A 189 -19.19 -0.35 11.04
N ALA A 190 -18.68 -0.11 12.24
CA ALA A 190 -19.25 -0.59 13.49
C ALA A 190 -19.17 0.50 14.55
N HIS A 191 -20.12 0.54 15.48
CA HIS A 191 -20.11 1.50 16.56
C HIS A 191 -20.92 1.01 17.77
N SER A 192 -20.72 1.61 18.93
CA SER A 192 -21.53 1.38 20.13
C SER A 192 -22.86 2.14 20.09
N GLU A 193 -23.75 1.87 21.05
CA GLU A 193 -25.10 2.46 21.11
C GLU A 193 -25.11 3.98 21.30
N ASN A 194 -24.08 4.55 21.94
CA ASN A 194 -23.98 5.98 22.24
C ASN A 194 -23.32 6.80 21.11
N VAL A 195 -23.02 6.15 20.00
CA VAL A 195 -22.49 6.78 18.79
C VAL A 195 -23.59 6.84 17.74
N PHE A 196 -23.91 8.06 17.31
CA PHE A 196 -24.90 8.32 16.27
C PHE A 196 -24.17 8.72 14.99
N ALA A 197 -24.00 7.77 14.08
CA ALA A 197 -23.31 7.97 12.81
C ALA A 197 -24.26 7.83 11.62
N ASP A 198 -24.23 8.80 10.71
CA ASP A 198 -24.76 8.66 9.36
C ASP A 198 -23.59 8.34 8.42
N ASN A 199 -23.70 7.23 7.70
CA ASN A 199 -22.65 6.70 6.83
C ASN A 199 -23.15 6.69 5.39
N ASP A 200 -22.44 7.37 4.50
CA ASP A 200 -22.66 7.29 3.06
C ASP A 200 -21.55 6.44 2.44
N PHE A 201 -21.92 5.32 1.81
CA PHE A 201 -20.99 4.37 1.22
C PHE A 201 -21.16 4.34 -0.29
N THR A 202 -20.08 4.65 -1.01
CA THR A 202 -19.98 4.45 -2.45
C THR A 202 -18.87 3.42 -2.73
N LYS A 203 -19.20 2.35 -3.44
CA LYS A 203 -18.24 1.28 -3.73
C LYS A 203 -18.39 0.67 -5.12
N LEU A 204 -17.26 0.28 -5.70
CA LEU A 204 -17.14 -0.55 -6.88
C LEU A 204 -16.02 -1.54 -6.64
N PHE A 205 -16.38 -2.82 -6.58
CA PHE A 205 -15.46 -3.93 -6.32
C PHE A 205 -15.27 -4.76 -7.58
N GLY A 206 -14.07 -5.36 -7.69
CA GLY A 206 -13.65 -6.19 -8.80
C GLY A 206 -13.30 -5.45 -10.09
N GLY A 207 -12.62 -6.18 -10.97
CA GLY A 207 -12.14 -5.66 -12.25
C GLY A 207 -10.70 -5.19 -12.16
N THR A 208 -10.35 -4.18 -12.94
CA THR A 208 -9.00 -3.59 -12.96
C THR A 208 -8.93 -2.25 -12.24
N GLU A 209 -10.08 -1.70 -11.85
CA GLU A 209 -10.22 -0.45 -11.13
C GLU A 209 -11.28 -0.65 -10.05
N GLU A 210 -10.89 -0.43 -8.79
CA GLU A 210 -11.79 -0.57 -7.65
C GLU A 210 -11.75 0.72 -6.84
N PHE A 211 -12.88 1.05 -6.23
CA PHE A 211 -12.97 2.19 -5.34
C PHE A 211 -13.91 1.90 -4.17
N ALA A 212 -13.56 2.45 -3.02
CA ALA A 212 -14.40 2.43 -1.83
C ALA A 212 -14.28 3.77 -1.10
N LEU A 213 -15.38 4.49 -1.02
CA LEU A 213 -15.49 5.75 -0.29
C LEU A 213 -16.56 5.60 0.78
N ALA A 214 -16.18 5.93 2.01
CA ALA A 214 -17.10 6.13 3.12
C ALA A 214 -16.97 7.57 3.61
N ASP A 215 -18.07 8.32 3.57
CA ASP A 215 -18.22 9.59 4.27
C ASP A 215 -19.04 9.36 5.53
N VAL A 216 -18.58 9.92 6.64
CA VAL A 216 -19.21 9.73 7.94
C VAL A 216 -19.41 11.06 8.63
N GLN A 217 -20.62 11.29 9.12
CA GLN A 217 -20.95 12.42 9.96
C GLN A 217 -21.78 11.96 11.15
N GLY A 218 -21.50 12.49 12.33
CA GLY A 218 -22.22 12.06 13.51
C GLY A 218 -21.86 12.82 14.77
N TYR A 219 -22.32 12.29 15.88
CA TYR A 219 -21.98 12.75 17.22
C TYR A 219 -21.96 11.58 18.18
N TYR A 220 -21.24 11.76 19.28
CA TYR A 220 -21.26 10.90 20.44
C TYR A 220 -21.89 11.66 21.60
N GLU A 221 -22.73 10.98 22.38
CA GLU A 221 -23.22 11.51 23.66
C GLU A 221 -23.47 10.39 24.67
N ARG A 222 -23.04 10.60 25.92
CA ARG A 222 -23.36 9.70 27.03
C ARG A 222 -23.40 10.44 28.36
N THR A 223 -24.41 10.14 29.15
CA THR A 223 -24.54 10.63 30.54
C THR A 223 -23.93 9.64 31.52
N PHE A 224 -23.16 10.14 32.48
CA PHE A 224 -22.49 9.33 33.49
C PHE A 224 -23.14 9.51 34.86
N GLU A 225 -23.52 8.41 35.53
CA GLU A 225 -24.19 8.47 36.84
C GLU A 225 -23.27 8.91 37.97
N THR A 226 -21.97 8.77 37.79
CA THR A 226 -20.94 9.09 38.77
C THR A 226 -19.84 9.91 38.11
N ALA A 227 -19.22 10.80 38.88
CA ALA A 227 -18.10 11.60 38.40
C ALA A 227 -16.97 10.70 37.89
N THR A 228 -16.47 10.96 36.68
CA THR A 228 -15.51 10.10 36.01
C THR A 228 -14.49 10.90 35.21
N TYR A 229 -13.36 10.26 34.91
CA TYR A 229 -12.35 10.77 33.99
C TYR A 229 -12.32 9.87 32.77
N LEU A 230 -12.46 10.45 31.59
CA LEU A 230 -12.48 9.70 30.33
C LEU A 230 -11.19 9.93 29.55
N THR A 231 -10.77 8.91 28.82
CA THR A 231 -9.68 8.99 27.84
C THR A 231 -10.24 8.67 26.47
N LEU A 232 -10.11 9.59 25.53
CA LEU A 232 -10.48 9.39 24.13
C LEU A 232 -9.20 9.06 23.36
N VAL A 233 -9.18 7.91 22.70
CA VAL A 233 -8.15 7.52 21.73
C VAL A 233 -8.79 7.53 20.36
N GLU A 234 -8.12 8.11 19.38
CA GLU A 234 -8.51 7.97 17.99
C GLU A 234 -7.27 7.67 17.15
N ALA A 235 -7.35 6.64 16.32
CA ALA A 235 -6.25 6.15 15.50
C ALA A 235 -6.67 5.86 14.06
N LYS A 236 -5.68 5.97 13.16
CA LYS A 236 -5.82 5.65 11.74
C LYS A 236 -4.63 4.90 11.23
N THR A 237 -4.89 3.88 10.44
CA THR A 237 -3.88 3.17 9.65
C THR A 237 -4.31 3.22 8.19
N ASN A 238 -3.40 3.58 7.30
CA ASN A 238 -3.60 3.44 5.86
C ASN A 238 -2.38 2.74 5.29
N LYS A 239 -2.60 1.79 4.39
CA LYS A 239 -1.54 1.06 3.73
C LYS A 239 -1.91 0.77 2.29
N VAL A 240 -0.91 0.83 1.44
CA VAL A 240 -1.04 0.45 0.03
C VAL A 240 0.10 -0.42 -0.40
N THR A 241 -0.13 -1.26 -1.42
CA THR A 241 0.92 -2.04 -2.07
C THR A 241 0.64 -2.10 -3.57
N VAL A 242 1.70 -1.92 -4.36
CA VAL A 242 1.69 -2.17 -5.81
C VAL A 242 2.82 -3.11 -6.19
N LYS A 243 2.58 -4.02 -7.14
CA LYS A 243 3.62 -4.93 -7.66
C LYS A 243 3.33 -5.36 -9.09
N ALA A 244 4.41 -5.58 -9.85
CA ALA A 244 4.39 -6.29 -11.13
C ALA A 244 5.51 -7.36 -11.15
N PRO A 245 5.31 -8.51 -11.82
CA PRO A 245 6.19 -9.68 -11.69
C PRO A 245 7.47 -9.47 -12.48
N GLU A 246 8.42 -10.39 -12.27
CA GLU A 246 9.67 -10.34 -13.01
C GLU A 246 9.46 -10.58 -14.52
N SER A 247 10.10 -9.77 -15.36
CA SER A 247 10.13 -10.07 -16.81
C SER A 247 10.84 -11.43 -16.97
N SER A 248 10.19 -12.40 -17.59
CA SER A 248 10.65 -13.81 -17.65
C SER A 248 11.92 -14.02 -18.52
N ASN A 249 12.63 -12.96 -18.91
CA ASN A 249 13.79 -13.00 -19.80
C ASN A 249 15.09 -13.49 -19.14
N LEU A 250 15.14 -13.62 -17.80
CA LEU A 250 16.31 -14.15 -17.09
C LEU A 250 16.57 -15.64 -17.36
N LEU A 251 15.52 -16.45 -17.55
CA LEU A 251 15.67 -17.87 -17.90
C LEU A 251 16.22 -18.06 -19.33
N GLY A 252 15.88 -17.17 -20.26
CA GLY A 252 16.40 -17.19 -21.63
C GLY A 252 17.91 -16.98 -21.71
N LEU A 253 18.46 -16.07 -20.89
CA LEU A 253 19.91 -15.79 -20.82
C LEU A 253 20.73 -16.98 -20.28
N LEU A 254 20.18 -17.74 -19.32
CA LEU A 254 20.82 -18.95 -18.79
C LEU A 254 20.96 -20.06 -19.84
N PHE A 255 19.98 -20.23 -20.73
CA PHE A 255 20.06 -21.22 -21.81
C PHE A 255 21.07 -20.84 -22.91
N PHE A 256 21.23 -19.56 -23.24
CA PHE A 256 22.23 -19.12 -24.22
C PHE A 256 23.67 -19.11 -23.66
N GLY A 257 23.85 -18.85 -22.36
CA GLY A 257 25.16 -18.90 -21.69
C GLY A 257 25.75 -20.32 -21.61
N LEU A 258 24.91 -21.34 -21.38
CA LEU A 258 25.37 -22.73 -21.27
C LEU A 258 25.74 -23.35 -22.64
N LEU A 259 25.06 -22.97 -23.72
CA LEU A 259 25.39 -23.42 -25.07
C LEU A 259 26.73 -22.88 -25.59
N SER A 260 27.13 -21.69 -25.14
CA SER A 260 28.38 -21.04 -25.56
C SER A 260 29.62 -21.52 -24.77
N ILE A 261 29.43 -22.07 -23.56
CA ILE A 261 30.52 -22.68 -22.76
C ILE A 261 30.79 -24.13 -23.21
N GLY A 262 29.76 -24.86 -23.67
CA GLY A 262 29.91 -26.24 -24.17
C GLY A 262 30.77 -26.39 -25.44
N TYR A 263 30.96 -25.31 -26.21
CA TYR A 263 31.73 -25.35 -27.46
C TYR A 263 33.24 -25.13 -27.29
N ARG A 264 33.73 -24.71 -26.11
CA ARG A 264 35.16 -24.43 -25.89
C ARG A 264 35.95 -25.52 -25.15
N VAL A 265 35.34 -26.61 -24.72
CA VAL A 265 36.02 -27.62 -23.88
C VAL A 265 36.60 -28.80 -24.69
N LYS A 266 36.48 -28.84 -26.02
CA LYS A 266 36.95 -30.00 -26.82
C LYS A 266 38.10 -29.73 -27.80
N THR A 267 39.13 -28.99 -27.39
CA THR A 267 40.43 -29.00 -28.10
C THR A 267 41.60 -28.66 -27.17
N LYS A 268 41.91 -29.53 -26.20
CA LYS A 268 43.27 -29.63 -25.61
C LYS A 268 43.38 -30.86 -24.73
N THR A 269 43.77 -31.98 -25.34
CA THR A 269 44.66 -33.01 -24.75
C THR A 269 44.77 -34.15 -25.77
N LEU A 270 45.91 -34.24 -26.44
CA LEU A 270 46.52 -35.49 -26.88
C LEU A 270 47.98 -35.14 -27.22
N THR A 271 48.81 -35.09 -26.18
CA THR A 271 50.24 -35.31 -26.36
C THR A 271 50.75 -36.09 -25.17
N ASP A 272 51.35 -37.23 -25.53
CA ASP A 272 52.35 -37.99 -24.81
C ASP A 272 51.90 -39.01 -23.76
N LYS A 273 51.90 -40.28 -24.18
CA LYS A 273 52.57 -41.41 -23.48
C LYS A 273 52.41 -42.71 -24.27
N SER A 274 53.47 -43.11 -24.98
CA SER A 274 53.81 -44.53 -25.17
C SER A 274 55.26 -44.68 -25.66
N LYS A 275 56.22 -44.41 -24.77
CA LYS A 275 57.54 -45.05 -24.82
C LYS A 275 57.53 -46.15 -23.78
N LEU A 276 57.36 -47.40 -24.21
CA LEU A 276 57.92 -48.63 -23.63
C LEU A 276 57.26 -49.85 -24.31
N LEU A 277 57.99 -50.45 -25.25
CA LEU A 277 58.17 -51.90 -25.43
C LEU A 277 59.01 -52.13 -26.70
N ARG A 278 60.30 -52.45 -26.52
CA ARG A 278 61.05 -53.52 -27.20
C ARG A 278 62.55 -53.35 -26.96
N ASP A 279 63.12 -54.43 -26.43
CA ASP A 279 64.52 -54.89 -26.45
C ASP A 279 65.62 -53.96 -25.92
#